data_AF-A0A7V3PST0-F1
#
_entry.id   AF-A0A7V3PST0-F1
#
_cell.length_a   1.000
_cell.length_b   1.000
_cell.length_c   1.000
_cell.angle_alpha   90.00
_cell.angle_beta   90.00
_cell.angle_gamma   90.00
#
_symmetry.space_group_name_H-M   'P 1'
#
loop_
_entity.id
_entity.type
_entity.pdbx_description
1 polymer ?
#
loop_
_entity_poly.entity_id
_entity_poly.type
_entity_poly.pdbx_seq_one_letter_code
_entity_poly.pdbx_strand_id
1 'polypeptide(L)'
;MMAVRADISSDQLVRSRNGPAAGFIWDPVKIGPSFEWIDHDTIRVLEGGLAGKILGVKTELMANNAACYLLDQKKMIGTVSIERTPPGKGIVLWDAQVKPECRQNGLAAIMTWIIFRELLLNQTVATFRIRMVRSFKVKDNGFELQNVGMGVIAVRLGFTPELNLERTIHGDNITEIETLPAINGNPPALKIGLRTDPFILTAFVLNPDTMKPTNDFRTYLELKNNDFLIHEWAKNGLLVVNGNYVLRTPQINHFVNRIAVDEAEAIIFRNKIRGL
;
A
#
# COMPACT_ATOMS: atom_id res chain seq x y z
N MET A 1 24.67 16.50 -7.16
CA MET A 1 24.90 17.41 -6.02
C MET A 1 24.84 16.55 -4.77
N MET A 2 25.96 16.41 -4.07
CA MET A 2 26.18 15.38 -3.03
C MET A 2 25.37 15.68 -1.76
N ALA A 3 24.59 14.70 -1.29
CA ALA A 3 24.10 14.68 0.09
C ALA A 3 25.10 13.88 0.93
N VAL A 4 25.79 14.59 1.83
CA VAL A 4 26.69 14.01 2.83
C VAL A 4 25.83 13.18 3.78
N ARG A 5 26.14 11.89 3.93
CA ARG A 5 25.59 11.05 5.01
C ARG A 5 26.04 11.66 6.33
N ALA A 6 25.09 12.20 7.09
CA ALA A 6 25.33 12.54 8.48
C ALA A 6 25.30 11.23 9.27
N ASP A 7 26.46 10.79 9.75
CA ASP A 7 26.55 9.78 10.80
C ASP A 7 25.93 10.39 12.07
N ILE A 8 24.68 10.02 12.34
CA ILE A 8 24.00 10.41 13.58
C ILE A 8 24.54 9.47 14.65
N SER A 9 25.40 10.01 15.53
CA SER A 9 25.91 9.24 16.67
C SER A 9 24.77 8.86 17.60
N SER A 10 24.82 7.61 18.08
CA SER A 10 23.81 6.96 18.91
C SER A 10 23.58 7.63 20.28
N ASP A 11 24.40 8.62 20.65
CA ASP A 11 24.46 9.16 22.01
C ASP A 11 23.73 10.50 22.21
N GLN A 12 23.01 11.01 21.20
CA GLN A 12 22.31 12.31 21.32
C GLN A 12 20.78 12.27 21.15
N LEU A 13 20.14 11.10 21.13
CA LEU A 13 18.67 11.03 21.24
C LEU A 13 18.23 11.20 22.70
N VAL A 14 18.41 12.41 23.22
CA VAL A 14 17.75 12.88 24.44
C VAL A 14 16.25 12.74 24.23
N ARG A 15 15.65 11.75 24.89
CA ARG A 15 14.21 11.49 24.89
C ARG A 15 13.45 12.75 25.32
N SER A 16 12.93 13.50 24.36
CA SER A 16 11.81 14.39 24.67
C SER A 16 10.59 13.50 24.96
N ARG A 17 10.28 13.31 26.25
CA ARG A 17 9.09 12.59 26.70
C ARG A 17 7.78 13.30 26.36
N ASN A 18 7.83 14.50 25.79
CA ASN A 18 6.68 15.34 25.50
C ASN A 18 6.67 15.70 24.01
N GLY A 19 6.17 14.78 23.18
CA GLY A 19 6.00 14.99 21.75
C GLY A 19 5.04 13.95 21.16
N PRO A 20 4.55 14.13 19.93
CA PRO A 20 3.61 13.19 19.32
C PRO A 20 4.17 11.76 19.25
N ALA A 21 5.49 11.56 19.29
CA ALA A 21 6.18 10.26 19.31
C ALA A 21 6.28 9.62 20.71
N ALA A 22 5.80 10.27 21.78
CA ALA A 22 5.76 9.66 23.10
C ALA A 22 4.85 8.41 23.06
N GLY A 23 5.41 7.25 23.40
CA GLY A 23 4.71 5.96 23.32
C GLY A 23 4.76 5.27 21.95
N PHE A 24 5.58 5.72 21.00
CA PHE A 24 5.90 4.94 19.81
C PHE A 24 6.71 3.69 20.19
N ILE A 25 6.30 2.52 19.67
CA ILE A 25 7.00 1.25 19.83
C ILE A 25 7.55 0.86 18.46
N TRP A 26 8.87 0.70 18.38
CA TRP A 26 9.53 0.16 17.21
C TRP A 26 9.26 -1.34 17.12
N ASP A 27 8.52 -1.74 16.09
CA ASP A 27 8.15 -3.14 15.83
C ASP A 27 8.18 -3.37 14.31
N PRO A 28 9.37 -3.58 13.73
CA PRO A 28 9.55 -3.57 12.29
C PRO A 28 8.86 -4.75 11.61
N VAL A 29 8.10 -4.48 10.56
CA VAL A 29 7.42 -5.51 9.76
C VAL A 29 7.68 -5.26 8.28
N LYS A 30 7.95 -6.34 7.52
CA LYS A 30 8.14 -6.25 6.07
C LYS A 30 6.82 -6.08 5.33
N ILE A 31 6.82 -5.29 4.26
CA ILE A 31 5.64 -5.13 3.38
C ILE A 31 5.63 -6.07 2.18
N GLY A 32 6.81 -6.51 1.77
CA GLY A 32 7.06 -7.32 0.58
C GLY A 32 8.27 -8.24 0.79
N PRO A 33 8.84 -8.79 -0.30
CA PRO A 33 10.05 -9.57 -0.21
C PRO A 33 11.21 -8.76 0.38
N SER A 34 12.01 -9.40 1.23
CA SER A 34 13.32 -8.90 1.64
C SER A 34 14.21 -8.65 0.43
N PHE A 35 15.01 -7.58 0.50
CA PHE A 35 16.04 -7.24 -0.46
C PHE A 35 17.23 -6.59 0.26
N GLU A 36 18.38 -6.60 -0.39
CA GLU A 36 19.57 -5.87 0.07
C GLU A 36 20.03 -4.90 -1.02
N TRP A 37 20.61 -3.77 -0.61
CA TRP A 37 21.33 -2.89 -1.52
C TRP A 37 22.71 -3.48 -1.81
N ILE A 38 23.04 -3.67 -3.10
CA ILE A 38 24.39 -4.04 -3.53
C ILE A 38 25.26 -2.78 -3.61
N ASP A 39 24.67 -1.70 -4.10
CA ASP A 39 25.26 -0.37 -4.23
C ASP A 39 24.13 0.69 -4.16
N HIS A 40 24.41 1.91 -4.64
CA HIS A 40 23.47 3.04 -4.59
C HIS A 40 22.26 2.94 -5.53
N ASP A 41 22.34 2.15 -6.60
CA ASP A 41 21.32 2.05 -7.65
C ASP A 41 20.95 0.61 -7.98
N THR A 42 21.41 -0.36 -7.18
CA THR A 42 21.19 -1.78 -7.43
C THR A 42 20.78 -2.51 -6.16
N ILE A 43 19.76 -3.36 -6.28
CA ILE A 43 19.29 -4.25 -5.20
C ILE A 43 19.39 -5.72 -5.62
N ARG A 44 19.49 -6.60 -4.63
CA ARG A 44 19.27 -8.05 -4.78
C ARG A 44 18.03 -8.47 -4.02
N VAL A 45 17.11 -9.15 -4.69
CA VAL A 45 15.94 -9.75 -4.05
C VAL A 45 16.37 -11.02 -3.30
N LEU A 46 15.95 -11.16 -2.03
CA LEU A 46 16.40 -12.25 -1.16
C LEU A 46 15.39 -13.38 -1.01
N GLU A 47 14.11 -13.13 -1.30
CA GLU A 47 13.04 -14.11 -1.11
C GLU A 47 12.01 -14.10 -2.25
N GLY A 48 11.23 -15.18 -2.35
CA GLY A 48 10.19 -15.35 -3.37
C GLY A 48 10.72 -15.87 -4.71
N GLY A 49 9.88 -15.82 -5.75
CA GLY A 49 10.17 -16.39 -7.07
C GLY A 49 11.29 -15.68 -7.84
N LEU A 50 11.78 -14.54 -7.34
CA LEU A 50 12.88 -13.77 -7.92
C LEU A 50 14.10 -13.71 -6.98
N ALA A 51 14.20 -14.59 -5.98
CA ALA A 51 15.34 -14.64 -5.08
C ALA A 51 16.68 -14.76 -5.86
N GLY A 52 17.69 -14.01 -5.44
CA GLY A 52 18.99 -13.89 -6.11
C GLY A 52 19.01 -12.91 -7.30
N LYS A 53 17.85 -12.46 -7.79
CA LYS A 53 17.79 -11.54 -8.93
C LYS A 53 18.32 -10.16 -8.54
N ILE A 54 19.20 -9.62 -9.40
CA ILE A 54 19.80 -8.30 -9.27
C ILE A 54 19.02 -7.33 -10.17
N LEU A 55 18.56 -6.23 -9.59
CA LEU A 55 17.71 -5.24 -10.27
C LEU A 55 18.27 -3.83 -10.03
N GLY A 56 18.28 -3.02 -11.10
CA GLY A 56 18.56 -1.60 -11.00
C GLY A 56 17.36 -0.85 -10.45
N VAL A 57 17.60 0.20 -9.66
CA VAL A 57 16.61 1.09 -9.07
C VAL A 57 16.96 2.51 -9.47
N LYS A 58 15.97 3.24 -10.00
CA LYS A 58 16.11 4.67 -10.28
C LYS A 58 14.97 5.43 -9.63
N THR A 59 15.28 6.45 -8.85
CA THR A 59 14.28 7.36 -8.28
C THR A 59 14.38 8.74 -8.91
N GLU A 60 13.23 9.38 -9.12
CA GLU A 60 13.14 10.74 -9.64
C GLU A 60 12.24 11.55 -8.70
N LEU A 61 12.75 12.68 -8.18
CA LEU A 61 12.02 13.57 -7.29
C LEU A 61 11.96 14.96 -7.92
N MET A 62 10.79 15.34 -8.42
CA MET A 62 10.49 16.68 -8.96
C MET A 62 9.56 17.43 -8.00
N ALA A 63 9.34 18.73 -8.21
CA ALA A 63 8.50 19.55 -7.32
C ALA A 63 7.10 18.95 -7.10
N ASN A 64 6.42 18.58 -8.18
CA ASN A 64 5.02 18.13 -8.16
C ASN A 64 4.86 16.61 -8.36
N ASN A 65 5.96 15.90 -8.66
CA ASN A 65 5.91 14.51 -9.11
C ASN A 65 7.08 13.75 -8.49
N ALA A 66 6.90 12.45 -8.26
CA ALA A 66 8.01 11.56 -7.95
C ALA A 66 7.78 10.18 -8.58
N ALA A 67 8.86 9.48 -8.89
CA ALA A 67 8.77 8.15 -9.46
C ALA A 67 9.88 7.23 -8.97
N CYS A 68 9.60 5.93 -8.95
CA CYS A 68 10.60 4.88 -8.76
C CYS A 68 10.47 3.87 -9.89
N TYR A 69 11.59 3.57 -10.54
CA TYR A 69 11.69 2.62 -11.63
C TYR A 69 12.55 1.44 -11.21
N LEU A 70 12.14 0.25 -11.63
CA LEU A 70 12.89 -0.98 -11.45
C LEU A 70 13.32 -1.50 -12.80
N LEU A 71 14.61 -1.82 -12.93
CA LEU A 71 15.25 -2.21 -14.18
C LEU A 71 15.85 -3.62 -14.07
N ASP A 72 15.62 -4.43 -15.10
CA ASP A 72 16.29 -5.72 -15.29
C ASP A 72 17.15 -5.61 -16.56
N GLN A 73 18.47 -5.70 -16.41
CA GLN A 73 19.43 -5.52 -17.51
C GLN A 73 19.15 -4.26 -18.35
N LYS A 74 18.97 -3.11 -17.67
CA LYS A 74 18.60 -1.79 -18.24
C LYS A 74 17.21 -1.70 -18.88
N LYS A 75 16.42 -2.78 -18.91
CA LYS A 75 15.02 -2.73 -19.34
C LYS A 75 14.13 -2.43 -18.13
N MET A 76 13.32 -1.39 -18.22
CA MET A 76 12.32 -1.12 -17.19
C MET A 76 11.32 -2.28 -17.09
N ILE A 77 11.15 -2.80 -15.87
CA ILE A 77 10.20 -3.89 -15.55
C ILE A 77 9.12 -3.46 -14.55
N GLY A 78 9.28 -2.30 -13.91
CA GLY A 78 8.28 -1.74 -13.02
C GLY A 78 8.42 -0.24 -12.86
N THR A 79 7.31 0.41 -12.48
CA THR A 79 7.22 1.84 -12.23
C THR A 79 6.24 2.11 -11.09
N VAL A 80 6.60 3.02 -10.20
CA VAL A 80 5.70 3.62 -9.21
C VAL A 80 5.63 5.11 -9.48
N SER A 81 4.40 5.65 -9.56
CA SER A 81 4.14 7.05 -9.89
C SER A 81 3.45 7.76 -8.72
N ILE A 82 4.05 8.87 -8.29
CA ILE A 82 3.58 9.72 -7.20
C ILE A 82 3.27 11.13 -7.73
N GLU A 83 2.12 11.66 -7.36
CA GLU A 83 1.83 13.08 -7.40
C GLU A 83 2.11 13.71 -6.03
N ARG A 84 2.68 14.92 -6.03
CA ARG A 84 3.00 15.68 -4.82
C ARG A 84 2.08 16.89 -4.69
N THR A 85 0.93 16.69 -4.04
CA THR A 85 -0.12 17.72 -3.90
C THR A 85 -0.58 17.89 -2.44
N PRO A 86 -0.28 19.02 -1.76
CA PRO A 86 0.53 20.13 -2.27
C PRO A 86 2.02 19.76 -2.38
N PRO A 87 2.79 20.43 -3.26
CA PRO A 87 4.20 20.13 -3.49
C PRO A 87 5.01 20.14 -2.18
N GLY A 88 5.90 19.16 -2.02
CA GLY A 88 6.73 19.03 -0.81
C GLY A 88 5.99 18.57 0.45
N LYS A 89 4.70 18.28 0.39
CA LYS A 89 3.89 17.86 1.56
C LYS A 89 3.01 16.64 1.25
N GLY A 90 2.13 16.76 0.27
CA GLY A 90 1.25 15.67 -0.10
C GLY A 90 1.97 14.61 -0.92
N ILE A 91 1.67 13.35 -0.67
CA ILE A 91 2.16 12.19 -1.40
C ILE A 91 0.93 11.39 -1.82
N VAL A 92 0.68 11.34 -3.12
CA VAL A 92 -0.45 10.62 -3.70
C VAL A 92 0.10 9.54 -4.63
N LEU A 93 0.03 8.29 -4.19
CA LEU A 93 0.37 7.13 -5.01
C LEU A 93 -0.75 6.89 -6.02
N TRP A 94 -0.45 7.05 -7.30
CA TRP A 94 -1.39 6.82 -8.39
C TRP A 94 -1.30 5.41 -8.95
N ASP A 95 -0.09 4.88 -9.04
CA ASP A 95 0.13 3.61 -9.71
C ASP A 95 1.42 2.93 -9.24
N ALA A 96 1.39 1.60 -9.27
CA ALA A 96 2.51 0.71 -8.98
C ALA A 96 2.48 -0.49 -9.95
N GLN A 97 3.01 -0.29 -11.15
CA GLN A 97 2.97 -1.27 -12.22
C GLN A 97 4.21 -2.14 -12.24
N VAL A 98 4.00 -3.41 -12.55
CA VAL A 98 5.06 -4.39 -12.83
C VAL A 98 4.66 -5.18 -14.08
N LYS A 99 5.62 -5.46 -14.95
CA LYS A 99 5.40 -6.27 -16.15
C LYS A 99 4.79 -7.64 -15.79
N PRO A 100 3.82 -8.15 -16.58
CA PRO A 100 3.07 -9.37 -16.27
C PRO A 100 3.92 -10.55 -15.79
N GLU A 101 5.03 -10.82 -16.47
CA GLU A 101 5.97 -11.90 -16.19
C GLU A 101 6.69 -11.78 -14.83
N CYS A 102 6.72 -10.58 -14.24
CA CYS A 102 7.35 -10.29 -12.95
C CYS A 102 6.33 -10.01 -11.83
N ARG A 103 5.02 -10.07 -12.11
CA ARG A 103 3.95 -9.83 -11.10
C ARG A 103 3.96 -10.92 -10.03
N GLN A 104 3.26 -10.67 -8.93
CA GLN A 104 3.12 -11.56 -7.76
C GLN A 104 4.43 -11.88 -7.02
N ASN A 105 5.57 -11.31 -7.45
CA ASN A 105 6.85 -11.41 -6.76
C ASN A 105 7.13 -10.25 -5.79
N GLY A 106 6.13 -9.40 -5.51
CA GLY A 106 6.24 -8.31 -4.54
C GLY A 106 7.11 -7.10 -4.96
N LEU A 107 7.53 -7.02 -6.23
CA LEU A 107 8.34 -5.89 -6.73
C LEU A 107 7.65 -4.53 -6.60
N ALA A 108 6.33 -4.47 -6.74
CA ALA A 108 5.54 -3.26 -6.51
C ALA A 108 5.66 -2.76 -5.05
N ALA A 109 5.72 -3.69 -4.09
CA ALA A 109 5.92 -3.35 -2.69
C ALA A 109 7.33 -2.79 -2.45
N ILE A 110 8.37 -3.40 -3.04
CA ILE A 110 9.75 -2.87 -2.96
C ILE A 110 9.80 -1.43 -3.50
N MET A 111 9.32 -1.18 -4.72
CA MET A 111 9.35 0.18 -5.29
C MET A 111 8.55 1.19 -4.46
N THR A 112 7.41 0.77 -3.90
CA THR A 112 6.59 1.63 -3.02
C THR A 112 7.33 1.97 -1.73
N TRP A 113 7.99 0.98 -1.12
CA TRP A 113 8.84 1.18 0.06
C TRP A 113 9.94 2.20 -0.22
N ILE A 114 10.67 2.00 -1.32
CA ILE A 114 11.79 2.86 -1.73
C ILE A 114 11.31 4.30 -1.91
N ILE A 115 10.27 4.53 -2.71
CA ILE A 115 9.85 5.90 -3.02
C ILE A 115 9.24 6.62 -1.81
N PHE A 116 8.50 5.93 -0.95
CA PHE A 116 7.95 6.54 0.26
C PHE A 116 9.06 6.92 1.25
N ARG A 117 10.08 6.07 1.39
CA ARG A 117 11.25 6.36 2.21
C ARG A 117 12.03 7.56 1.65
N GLU A 118 12.33 7.56 0.35
CA GLU A 118 13.01 8.67 -0.32
C GLU A 118 12.27 10.00 -0.14
N LEU A 119 10.95 10.00 -0.31
CA LEU A 119 10.14 11.20 -0.10
C LEU A 119 10.24 11.70 1.34
N LEU A 120 10.12 10.80 2.32
CA LEU A 120 10.23 11.16 3.75
C LEU A 120 11.62 11.62 4.16
N LEU A 121 12.68 11.14 3.52
CA LEU A 121 14.03 11.68 3.72
C LEU A 121 14.12 13.14 3.23
N ASN A 122 13.44 13.46 2.12
CA ASN A 122 13.56 14.75 1.43
C ASN A 122 12.50 15.81 1.81
N GLN A 123 11.52 15.50 2.66
CA GLN A 123 10.50 16.45 3.09
C GLN A 123 10.38 16.60 4.60
N THR A 124 9.87 17.75 5.06
CA THR A 124 9.71 18.08 6.48
C THR A 124 8.33 17.71 7.03
N VAL A 125 7.33 17.65 6.15
CA VAL A 125 5.95 17.26 6.48
C VAL A 125 5.43 16.33 5.39
N ALA A 126 4.65 15.31 5.75
CA ALA A 126 4.09 14.36 4.80
C ALA A 126 2.63 14.01 5.12
N THR A 127 1.78 13.96 4.09
CA THR A 127 0.45 13.34 4.15
C THR A 127 0.32 12.34 3.01
N PHE A 128 -0.26 11.17 3.25
CA PHE A 128 -0.29 10.10 2.25
C PHE A 128 -1.71 9.71 1.82
N ARG A 129 -1.88 9.57 0.50
CA ARG A 129 -3.05 8.97 -0.14
C ARG A 129 -2.62 7.94 -1.18
N ILE A 130 -3.49 6.98 -1.44
CA ILE A 130 -3.39 6.06 -2.58
C ILE A 130 -4.68 6.23 -3.38
N ARG A 131 -4.52 6.60 -4.65
CA ARG A 131 -5.65 6.71 -5.60
C ARG A 131 -5.76 5.41 -6.36
N MET A 132 -6.93 4.79 -6.27
CA MET A 132 -7.23 3.60 -7.05
C MET A 132 -7.94 4.04 -8.32
N VAL A 133 -7.31 3.80 -9.47
CA VAL A 133 -7.96 4.09 -10.76
C VAL A 133 -9.10 3.08 -10.95
N ARG A 134 -10.34 3.56 -10.88
CA ARG A 134 -11.53 2.79 -11.27
C ARG A 134 -11.59 2.82 -12.80
N SER A 135 -10.94 1.89 -13.49
CA SER A 135 -11.12 1.83 -14.95
C SER A 135 -12.35 1.00 -15.29
N PHE A 136 -13.36 1.65 -15.87
CA PHE A 136 -14.46 0.98 -16.55
C PHE A 136 -13.95 0.52 -17.91
N LYS A 137 -13.42 -0.69 -18.02
CA LYS A 137 -13.31 -1.30 -19.34
C LYS A 137 -14.72 -1.72 -19.76
N VAL A 138 -15.38 -0.85 -20.53
CA VAL A 138 -16.75 -1.02 -21.05
C VAL A 138 -16.95 -2.32 -21.86
N LYS A 139 -15.86 -3.01 -22.24
CA LYS A 139 -15.90 -4.25 -23.03
C LYS A 139 -15.62 -5.54 -22.23
N ASP A 140 -15.11 -5.43 -21.02
CA ASP A 140 -14.99 -6.58 -20.12
C ASP A 140 -16.20 -6.50 -19.18
N ASN A 141 -16.98 -7.56 -19.04
CA ASN A 141 -18.22 -7.62 -18.26
C ASN A 141 -18.03 -7.40 -16.74
N GLY A 142 -17.24 -6.42 -16.29
CA GLY A 142 -17.02 -6.09 -14.88
C GLY A 142 -16.31 -7.16 -14.06
N PHE A 143 -15.78 -8.21 -14.69
CA PHE A 143 -15.19 -9.37 -14.00
C PHE A 143 -13.72 -9.19 -13.59
N GLU A 144 -12.98 -8.25 -14.18
CA GLU A 144 -11.56 -8.08 -13.87
C GLU A 144 -11.36 -7.24 -12.61
N LEU A 145 -10.98 -7.91 -11.51
CA LEU A 145 -10.57 -7.24 -10.28
C LEU A 145 -9.27 -6.46 -10.52
N GLN A 146 -9.37 -5.13 -10.53
CA GLN A 146 -8.21 -4.25 -10.73
C GLN A 146 -7.61 -3.82 -9.39
N ASN A 147 -6.34 -3.42 -9.44
CA ASN A 147 -5.62 -2.83 -8.31
C ASN A 147 -5.48 -3.71 -7.06
N VAL A 148 -5.62 -5.04 -7.19
CA VAL A 148 -5.44 -5.99 -6.05
C VAL A 148 -4.12 -5.76 -5.35
N GLY A 149 -3.03 -5.73 -6.11
CA GLY A 149 -1.69 -5.51 -5.57
C GLY A 149 -1.57 -4.19 -4.82
N MET A 150 -2.14 -3.10 -5.35
CA MET A 150 -2.16 -1.80 -4.67
C MET A 150 -3.00 -1.84 -3.39
N GLY A 151 -4.14 -2.54 -3.37
CA GLY A 151 -4.98 -2.69 -2.20
C GLY A 151 -4.27 -3.46 -1.08
N VAL A 152 -3.55 -4.53 -1.44
CA VAL A 152 -2.71 -5.28 -0.50
C VAL A 152 -1.59 -4.39 0.05
N ILE A 153 -0.91 -3.62 -0.80
CA ILE A 153 0.14 -2.68 -0.37
C ILE A 153 -0.45 -1.62 0.58
N ALA A 154 -1.61 -1.05 0.24
CA ALA A 154 -2.30 -0.05 1.05
C ALA A 154 -2.57 -0.55 2.46
N VAL A 155 -3.27 -1.68 2.59
CA VAL A 155 -3.62 -2.24 3.91
C VAL A 155 -2.38 -2.70 4.66
N ARG A 156 -1.41 -3.33 3.98
CA ARG A 156 -0.14 -3.69 4.63
C ARG A 156 0.57 -2.48 5.19
N LEU A 157 0.53 -1.34 4.52
CA LEU A 157 1.10 -0.08 5.00
C LEU A 157 0.21 0.68 6.00
N GLY A 158 -0.96 0.14 6.37
CA GLY A 158 -1.87 0.76 7.34
C GLY A 158 -2.76 1.84 6.75
N PHE A 159 -2.84 1.95 5.43
CA PHE A 159 -3.82 2.81 4.80
C PHE A 159 -5.22 2.21 4.96
N THR A 160 -6.20 3.07 5.16
CA THR A 160 -7.61 2.69 5.29
C THR A 160 -8.41 3.30 4.14
N PRO A 161 -9.54 2.70 3.72
CA PRO A 161 -10.41 3.31 2.73
C PRO A 161 -10.77 4.76 3.11
N GLU A 162 -10.76 5.65 2.11
CA GLU A 162 -11.17 7.05 2.26
C GLU A 162 -12.67 7.12 2.57
N LEU A 163 -13.45 6.25 1.93
CA LEU A 163 -14.86 6.03 2.22
C LEU A 163 -15.03 5.28 3.56
N ASN A 164 -16.08 5.60 4.31
CA ASN A 164 -16.42 4.85 5.51
C ASN A 164 -17.09 3.54 5.09
N LEU A 165 -16.29 2.48 4.94
CA LEU A 165 -16.75 1.20 4.40
C LEU A 165 -17.86 0.57 5.23
N GLU A 166 -17.74 0.62 6.56
CA GLU A 166 -18.77 0.12 7.49
C GLU A 166 -20.11 0.78 7.21
N ARG A 167 -20.16 2.12 7.14
CA ARG A 167 -21.38 2.86 6.82
C ARG A 167 -21.87 2.60 5.41
N THR A 168 -20.95 2.48 4.44
CA THR A 168 -21.29 2.27 3.03
C THR A 168 -22.00 0.95 2.81
N ILE A 169 -21.59 -0.11 3.50
CA ILE A 169 -22.18 -1.44 3.32
C ILE A 169 -23.29 -1.74 4.34
N HIS A 170 -23.75 -0.75 5.14
CA HIS A 170 -24.71 -0.97 6.24
C HIS A 170 -26.17 -0.88 5.82
N GLY A 171 -26.98 -1.80 6.38
CA GLY A 171 -28.43 -1.84 6.27
C GLY A 171 -28.92 -2.01 4.83
N ASP A 172 -30.01 -1.33 4.47
CA ASP A 172 -30.69 -1.46 3.17
C ASP A 172 -29.93 -0.79 1.99
N ASN A 173 -28.67 -0.40 2.21
CA ASN A 173 -27.85 0.22 1.16
C ASN A 173 -27.25 -0.79 0.20
N ILE A 174 -27.06 -2.05 0.62
CA ILE A 174 -26.66 -3.12 -0.29
C ILE A 174 -27.88 -3.54 -1.12
N THR A 175 -27.76 -3.47 -2.45
CA THR A 175 -28.81 -3.92 -3.37
C THR A 175 -28.58 -5.35 -3.84
N GLU A 176 -27.31 -5.73 -4.03
CA GLU A 176 -26.91 -7.05 -4.48
C GLU A 176 -25.46 -7.36 -4.04
N ILE A 177 -25.18 -8.64 -3.78
CA ILE A 177 -23.82 -9.16 -3.64
C ILE A 177 -23.63 -10.35 -4.58
N GLU A 178 -22.68 -10.21 -5.51
CA GLU A 178 -22.28 -11.24 -6.44
C GLU A 178 -20.85 -11.69 -6.13
N THR A 179 -20.64 -13.01 -6.06
CA THR A 179 -19.29 -13.59 -5.88
C THR A 179 -18.66 -13.83 -7.23
N LEU A 180 -17.48 -13.26 -7.45
CA LEU A 180 -16.68 -13.46 -8.66
C LEU A 180 -15.59 -14.50 -8.37
N PRO A 181 -15.41 -15.53 -9.22
CA PRO A 181 -14.36 -16.53 -9.03
C PRO A 181 -12.98 -15.93 -9.28
N ALA A 182 -11.94 -16.64 -8.84
CA ALA A 182 -10.56 -16.30 -9.15
C ALA A 182 -10.30 -16.42 -10.67
N ILE A 183 -9.73 -15.39 -11.29
CA ILE A 183 -9.44 -15.33 -12.73
C ILE A 183 -8.08 -14.66 -12.95
N ASN A 184 -7.27 -15.16 -13.89
CA ASN A 184 -5.99 -14.57 -14.31
C ASN A 184 -5.01 -14.29 -13.14
N GLY A 185 -5.00 -15.16 -12.13
CA GLY A 185 -4.14 -15.00 -10.95
C GLY A 185 -4.60 -13.96 -9.93
N ASN A 186 -5.77 -13.35 -10.13
CA ASN A 186 -6.45 -12.55 -9.11
C ASN A 186 -7.23 -13.46 -8.15
N PRO A 187 -7.35 -13.08 -6.86
CA PRO A 187 -8.20 -13.79 -5.91
C PRO A 187 -9.68 -13.67 -6.32
N PRO A 188 -10.58 -14.47 -5.73
CA PRO A 188 -12.01 -14.22 -5.82
C PRO A 188 -12.36 -12.82 -5.30
N ALA A 189 -13.57 -12.36 -5.63
CA ALA A 189 -14.05 -11.05 -5.23
C ALA A 189 -15.54 -11.04 -4.87
N LEU A 190 -15.95 -10.04 -4.10
CA LEU A 190 -17.33 -9.63 -3.91
C LEU A 190 -17.59 -8.40 -4.76
N LYS A 191 -18.61 -8.47 -5.59
CA LYS A 191 -19.17 -7.33 -6.31
C LYS A 191 -20.42 -6.90 -5.56
N ILE A 192 -20.35 -5.71 -4.97
CA ILE A 192 -21.37 -5.18 -4.06
C ILE A 192 -22.05 -4.00 -4.77
N GLY A 193 -23.32 -4.19 -5.09
CA GLY A 193 -24.19 -3.12 -5.58
C GLY A 193 -24.67 -2.26 -4.42
N LEU A 194 -24.58 -0.95 -4.58
CA LEU A 194 -24.95 0.04 -3.55
C LEU A 194 -26.10 0.92 -4.05
N ARG A 195 -27.05 1.25 -3.17
CA ARG A 195 -28.17 2.14 -3.50
C ARG A 195 -27.70 3.60 -3.60
N THR A 196 -26.77 4.01 -2.73
CA THR A 196 -26.27 5.39 -2.65
C THR A 196 -25.14 5.73 -3.62
N ASP A 197 -24.53 4.73 -4.27
CA ASP A 197 -23.42 4.93 -5.21
C ASP A 197 -23.73 4.19 -6.52
N PRO A 198 -23.81 4.90 -7.67
CA PRO A 198 -24.02 4.24 -8.96
C PRO A 198 -22.84 3.35 -9.38
N PHE A 199 -21.69 3.46 -8.71
CA PHE A 199 -20.54 2.62 -8.97
C PHE A 199 -20.57 1.33 -8.15
N ILE A 200 -20.23 0.24 -8.83
CA ILE A 200 -20.06 -1.08 -8.22
C ILE A 200 -18.81 -1.07 -7.34
N LEU A 201 -18.99 -1.43 -6.07
CA LEU A 201 -17.89 -1.65 -5.15
C LEU A 201 -17.38 -3.08 -5.35
N THR A 202 -16.11 -3.23 -5.71
CA THR A 202 -15.48 -4.55 -5.82
C THR A 202 -14.52 -4.72 -4.67
N ALA A 203 -14.67 -5.81 -3.93
CA ALA A 203 -13.90 -6.12 -2.76
C ALA A 203 -13.24 -7.50 -2.85
N PHE A 204 -12.04 -7.63 -2.30
CA PHE A 204 -11.44 -8.94 -2.02
C PHE A 204 -11.06 -9.03 -0.57
N VAL A 205 -10.82 -10.26 -0.14
CA VAL A 205 -10.79 -10.61 1.28
C VAL A 205 -9.37 -11.00 1.69
N LEU A 206 -8.90 -10.47 2.82
CA LEU A 206 -7.59 -10.81 3.38
C LEU A 206 -7.70 -11.91 4.43
N ASN A 207 -6.81 -12.90 4.37
CA ASN A 207 -6.63 -13.84 5.46
C ASN A 207 -6.11 -13.09 6.71
N PRO A 208 -6.76 -13.22 7.89
CA PRO A 208 -6.41 -12.47 9.10
C PRO A 208 -4.97 -12.67 9.57
N ASP A 209 -4.43 -13.88 9.41
CA ASP A 209 -3.11 -14.23 9.91
C ASP A 209 -1.97 -13.71 9.02
N THR A 210 -2.19 -13.74 7.71
CA THR A 210 -1.14 -13.46 6.72
C THR A 210 -1.27 -12.09 6.04
N MET A 211 -2.43 -11.45 6.16
CA MET A 211 -2.80 -10.23 5.44
C MET A 211 -2.52 -10.35 3.92
N LYS A 212 -2.73 -11.55 3.38
CA LYS A 212 -2.70 -11.87 1.95
C LYS A 212 -4.12 -12.13 1.48
N PRO A 213 -4.45 -11.87 0.20
CA PRO A 213 -5.75 -12.23 -0.34
C PRO A 213 -6.02 -13.74 -0.16
N THR A 214 -7.20 -14.09 0.36
CA THR A 214 -7.62 -15.48 0.45
C THR A 214 -8.16 -15.96 -0.90
N ASN A 215 -7.77 -17.16 -1.29
CA ASN A 215 -8.29 -17.86 -2.47
C ASN A 215 -9.42 -18.84 -2.11
N ASP A 216 -9.78 -18.96 -0.84
CA ASP A 216 -10.89 -19.81 -0.43
C ASP A 216 -12.22 -19.20 -0.85
N PHE A 217 -12.83 -19.77 -1.90
CA PHE A 217 -14.11 -19.30 -2.43
C PHE A 217 -15.27 -19.47 -1.43
N ARG A 218 -15.16 -20.40 -0.48
CA ARG A 218 -16.21 -20.62 0.54
C ARG A 218 -16.38 -19.40 1.43
N THR A 219 -15.27 -18.78 1.83
CA THR A 219 -15.27 -17.50 2.55
C THR A 219 -16.13 -16.44 1.84
N TYR A 220 -16.05 -16.33 0.50
CA TYR A 220 -16.83 -15.36 -0.26
C TYR A 220 -18.32 -15.72 -0.32
N LEU A 221 -18.66 -17.00 -0.43
CA LEU A 221 -20.05 -17.47 -0.36
C LEU A 221 -20.67 -17.22 1.01
N GLU A 222 -19.90 -17.41 2.09
CA GLU A 222 -20.35 -17.10 3.45
C GLU A 222 -20.60 -15.61 3.63
N LEU A 223 -19.66 -14.76 3.21
CA LEU A 223 -19.81 -13.30 3.26
C LEU A 223 -21.01 -12.80 2.44
N LYS A 224 -21.27 -13.40 1.28
CA LYS A 224 -22.43 -13.06 0.44
C LYS A 224 -23.76 -13.33 1.15
N ASN A 225 -23.83 -14.37 1.98
CA ASN A 225 -25.07 -14.82 2.61
C ASN A 225 -25.20 -14.36 4.07
N ASN A 226 -24.25 -13.59 4.59
CA ASN A 226 -24.21 -13.19 5.99
C ASN A 226 -23.77 -11.73 6.15
N ASP A 227 -24.77 -10.85 6.27
CA ASP A 227 -24.57 -9.40 6.43
C ASP A 227 -23.73 -9.07 7.67
N PHE A 228 -23.95 -9.77 8.79
CA PHE A 228 -23.15 -9.56 9.99
C PHE A 228 -21.67 -9.84 9.76
N LEU A 229 -21.37 -10.91 9.00
CA LEU A 229 -20.00 -11.30 8.71
C LEU A 229 -19.31 -10.27 7.81
N ILE A 230 -19.94 -9.79 6.73
CA ILE A 230 -19.31 -8.78 5.87
C ILE A 230 -19.01 -7.48 6.63
N HIS A 231 -19.86 -7.11 7.59
CA HIS A 231 -19.62 -5.99 8.48
C HIS A 231 -18.43 -6.18 9.40
N GLU A 232 -18.33 -7.31 10.08
CA GLU A 232 -17.20 -7.62 10.95
C GLU A 232 -15.88 -7.62 10.16
N TRP A 233 -15.87 -8.16 8.95
CA TRP A 233 -14.68 -8.15 8.10
C TRP A 233 -14.28 -6.74 7.65
N ALA A 234 -15.25 -5.89 7.30
CA ALA A 234 -14.98 -4.50 6.96
C ALA A 234 -14.44 -3.72 8.16
N LYS A 235 -15.04 -3.90 9.34
CA LYS A 235 -14.62 -3.27 10.60
C LYS A 235 -13.21 -3.66 11.01
N ASN A 236 -12.85 -4.92 10.81
CA ASN A 236 -11.50 -5.43 11.09
C ASN A 236 -10.47 -5.10 9.99
N GLY A 237 -10.86 -4.36 8.94
CA GLY A 237 -9.95 -3.97 7.85
C GLY A 237 -9.51 -5.14 6.96
N LEU A 238 -10.27 -6.23 6.95
CA LEU A 238 -10.00 -7.44 6.17
C LEU A 238 -10.67 -7.41 4.79
N LEU A 239 -11.55 -6.45 4.56
CA LEU A 239 -12.23 -6.22 3.28
C LEU A 239 -11.53 -5.09 2.51
N VAL A 240 -10.85 -5.44 1.42
CA VAL A 240 -10.11 -4.48 0.58
C VAL A 240 -10.93 -4.15 -0.63
N VAL A 241 -11.21 -2.86 -0.82
CA VAL A 241 -12.09 -2.36 -1.89
C VAL A 241 -11.33 -1.58 -2.95
N ASN A 242 -11.91 -1.50 -4.16
CA ASN A 242 -11.46 -0.65 -5.28
C ASN A 242 -11.74 0.86 -5.08
N GLY A 243 -11.60 1.35 -3.85
CA GLY A 243 -11.75 2.76 -3.46
C GLY A 243 -10.42 3.43 -3.15
N ASN A 244 -10.39 4.75 -3.04
CA ASN A 244 -9.18 5.46 -2.59
C ASN A 244 -8.85 5.12 -1.14
N TYR A 245 -7.58 5.24 -0.77
CA TYR A 245 -7.10 5.01 0.59
C TYR A 245 -6.32 6.21 1.12
N VAL A 246 -6.35 6.39 2.43
CA VAL A 246 -5.64 7.47 3.14
C VAL A 246 -4.93 6.91 4.37
N LEU A 247 -3.77 7.49 4.68
CA LEU A 247 -3.07 7.21 5.93
C LEU A 247 -3.65 8.12 7.03
N ARG A 248 -4.40 7.52 7.96
CA ARG A 248 -5.01 8.22 9.08
C ARG A 248 -4.07 8.24 10.29
N THR A 249 -4.26 9.20 11.19
CA THR A 249 -3.45 9.37 12.40
C THR A 249 -3.22 8.08 13.20
N PRO A 250 -4.24 7.23 13.46
CA PRO A 250 -4.05 6.00 14.23
C PRO A 250 -3.07 5.00 13.59
N GLN A 251 -2.87 5.08 12.28
CA GLN A 251 -2.06 4.12 11.51
C GLN A 251 -0.65 4.60 11.20
N ILE A 252 -0.26 5.80 11.67
CA ILE A 252 1.07 6.35 11.41
C ILE A 252 2.17 5.45 11.98
N ASN A 253 2.00 4.93 13.21
CA ASN A 253 3.00 4.04 13.81
C ASN A 253 3.17 2.76 12.98
N HIS A 254 2.06 2.16 12.56
CA HIS A 254 2.04 0.96 11.72
C HIS A 254 2.77 1.18 10.39
N PHE A 255 2.52 2.33 9.75
CA PHE A 255 3.18 2.72 8.51
C PHE A 255 4.70 2.91 8.71
N VAL A 256 5.09 3.68 9.72
CA VAL A 256 6.51 3.98 10.01
C VAL A 256 7.32 2.71 10.30
N ASN A 257 6.76 1.79 11.09
CA ASN A 257 7.34 0.47 11.39
C ASN A 257 7.59 -0.39 10.13
N ARG A 258 7.04 -0.02 8.99
CA ARG A 258 7.17 -0.75 7.73
C ARG A 258 8.10 -0.10 6.71
N ILE A 259 8.39 1.18 6.88
CA ILE A 259 9.15 1.96 5.90
C ILE A 259 10.53 2.38 6.41
N ALA A 260 10.72 2.50 7.73
CA ALA A 260 12.01 2.85 8.30
C ALA A 260 12.94 1.63 8.36
N VAL A 261 14.25 1.87 8.32
CA VAL A 261 15.28 0.81 8.46
C VAL A 261 15.74 0.60 9.90
N ASP A 262 15.53 1.58 10.77
CA ASP A 262 15.87 1.54 12.19
C ASP A 262 14.95 2.45 13.03
N GLU A 263 15.10 2.37 14.36
CA GLU A 263 14.28 3.13 15.32
C GLU A 263 14.49 4.65 15.21
N ALA A 264 15.71 5.11 14.93
CA ALA A 264 16.01 6.53 14.85
C ALA A 264 15.32 7.16 13.62
N GLU A 265 15.45 6.51 12.47
CA GLU A 265 14.74 6.88 11.25
C GLU A 265 13.22 6.82 11.44
N ALA A 266 12.73 5.79 12.15
CA ALA A 266 11.32 5.65 12.45
C ALA A 266 10.77 6.86 13.22
N ILE A 267 11.46 7.29 14.28
CA ILE A 267 11.07 8.47 15.07
C ILE A 267 11.06 9.73 14.18
N ILE A 268 12.08 9.90 13.33
CA ILE A 268 12.16 11.03 12.40
C ILE A 268 10.98 11.01 11.43
N PHE A 269 10.70 9.88 10.77
CA PHE A 269 9.59 9.74 9.83
C PHE A 269 8.26 10.00 10.51
N ARG A 270 8.04 9.40 11.68
CA ARG A 270 6.82 9.60 12.47
C ARG A 270 6.56 11.08 12.77
N ASN A 271 7.60 11.85 13.07
CA ASN A 271 7.49 13.28 13.36
C ASN A 271 7.20 14.14 12.11
N LYS A 272 7.50 13.64 10.91
CA LYS A 272 7.18 14.30 9.64
C LYS A 272 5.73 14.04 9.19
N ILE A 273 5.17 12.88 9.52
CA ILE A 273 3.87 12.47 9.01
C ILE A 273 2.72 13.16 9.75
N ARG A 274 1.71 13.59 8.99
CA ARG A 274 0.43 14.11 9.48
C ARG A 274 -0.68 13.21 8.92
N GLY A 275 -1.59 12.77 9.78
CA GLY A 275 -2.74 11.98 9.35
C GLY A 275 -3.77 12.83 8.61
N LEU A 276 -4.52 12.17 7.73
CA LEU A 276 -5.63 12.75 6.97
C LEU A 276 -7.00 12.23 7.45
#